data_AF-A0A1I4HSH8-F1
#
_entry.id   AF-A0A1I4HSH8-F1
#
_cell.length_a   1.000
_cell.length_b   1.000
_cell.length_c   1.000
_cell.angle_alpha   90.00
_cell.angle_beta   90.00
_cell.angle_gamma   90.00
#
_symmetry.space_group_name_H-M   'P 1'
#
loop_
_entity.id
_entity.type
_entity.pdbx_description
1 polymer ?
#
loop_
_entity_poly.entity_id
_entity_poly.type
_entity_poly.pdbx_seq_one_letter_code
_entity_poly.pdbx_strand_id
1 'polypeptide(L)'
;MKTLIKERWMAFGERHPKLSKILYQILYFYIFSMSVTVFQYLVFTFMPYLLGKELAGREFMWPQIQVTLLGHSYKWNILGYEVARNEFGEVMIGGGLGYFLSYEVGSFLAQCINFPLQRNITFKSHGNVYYQGMWYFIAWVLISLVCNAINGLWLPIAQEYFSIQVYNLLVTVITGGVSMIIYFAVFKIIFPEE
;
A
#
# COMPACT_ATOMS: atom_id res chain seq x y z
N MET A 1 -31.32 -14.89 18.87
CA MET A 1 -29.88 -14.54 18.94
C MET A 1 -29.58 -13.10 18.53
N LYS A 2 -30.02 -12.63 17.35
CA LYS A 2 -29.85 -11.21 16.92
C LYS A 2 -30.47 -10.17 17.88
N THR A 3 -31.62 -10.47 18.49
CA THR A 3 -32.35 -9.58 19.41
C THR A 3 -31.65 -9.39 20.75
N LEU A 4 -31.14 -10.48 21.32
CA LEU A 4 -30.46 -10.49 22.63
C LEU A 4 -29.13 -9.72 22.62
N ILE A 5 -28.40 -9.78 21.51
CA ILE A 5 -27.16 -9.02 21.31
C ILE A 5 -27.47 -7.53 21.21
N LYS A 6 -28.55 -7.18 20.51
CA LYS A 6 -28.98 -5.78 20.31
C LYS A 6 -29.43 -5.13 21.62
N GLU A 7 -30.19 -5.85 22.44
CA GLU A 7 -30.64 -5.39 23.76
C GLU A 7 -29.47 -5.24 24.75
N ARG A 8 -28.55 -6.21 24.79
CA ARG A 8 -27.34 -6.13 25.62
C ARG A 8 -26.42 -4.99 25.18
N TRP A 9 -26.35 -4.71 23.88
CA TRP A 9 -25.59 -3.58 23.35
C TRP A 9 -26.22 -2.23 23.71
N MET A 10 -27.55 -2.12 23.65
CA MET A 10 -28.27 -0.91 24.06
C MET A 10 -28.08 -0.63 25.55
N ALA A 11 -28.24 -1.64 26.40
CA ALA A 11 -28.03 -1.52 27.84
C ALA A 11 -26.56 -1.19 28.21
N PHE A 12 -25.59 -1.70 27.45
CA PHE A 12 -24.18 -1.35 27.61
C PHE A 12 -23.87 0.07 27.10
N GLY A 13 -24.50 0.47 26.00
CA GLY A 13 -24.40 1.82 25.42
C GLY A 13 -24.94 2.90 26.35
N GLU A 14 -26.02 2.62 27.08
CA GLU A 14 -26.57 3.52 28.09
C GLU A 14 -25.68 3.61 29.33
N ARG A 15 -25.11 2.49 29.80
CA ARG A 15 -24.23 2.45 30.99
C ARG A 15 -22.85 3.05 30.75
N HIS A 16 -22.29 2.89 29.55
CA HIS A 16 -20.96 3.38 29.20
C HIS A 16 -20.93 4.01 27.80
N PRO A 17 -21.55 5.20 27.62
CA PRO A 17 -21.72 5.83 26.31
C PRO A 17 -20.40 6.16 25.60
N LYS A 18 -19.35 6.53 26.35
CA LYS A 18 -18.00 6.76 25.80
C LYS A 18 -17.35 5.47 25.31
N LEU A 19 -17.42 4.38 26.09
CA LEU A 19 -16.84 3.08 25.71
C LEU A 19 -17.60 2.46 24.55
N SER A 20 -18.93 2.49 24.55
CA SER A 20 -19.73 1.95 23.43
C SER A 20 -19.44 2.66 22.11
N LYS A 21 -19.25 3.99 22.15
CA LYS A 21 -18.85 4.76 20.97
C LYS A 21 -17.47 4.36 20.46
N ILE A 22 -16.50 4.17 21.35
CA ILE A 22 -15.14 3.71 21.00
C ILE A 22 -15.19 2.29 20.41
N LEU A 23 -15.92 1.38 21.04
CA LEU A 23 -16.06 -0.01 20.62
C LEU A 23 -16.73 -0.12 19.24
N TYR A 24 -17.75 0.69 18.99
CA TYR A 24 -18.39 0.81 17.67
C TYR A 24 -17.40 1.32 16.61
N GLN A 25 -16.61 2.36 16.93
CA GLN A 25 -15.59 2.90 16.03
C GLN A 25 -14.51 1.86 15.70
N ILE A 26 -14.00 1.13 16.70
CA ILE A 26 -13.01 0.07 16.52
C ILE A 26 -13.57 -1.07 15.66
N LEU A 27 -14.82 -1.48 15.90
CA LEU A 27 -15.44 -2.58 15.15
C LEU A 27 -15.67 -2.20 13.67
N TYR A 28 -16.15 -0.98 13.40
CA TYR A 28 -16.25 -0.48 12.03
C TYR A 28 -14.88 -0.32 11.37
N PHE A 29 -13.90 0.22 12.09
CA PHE A 29 -12.52 0.32 11.62
C PHE A 29 -11.95 -1.06 11.24
N TYR A 30 -12.17 -2.08 12.08
CA TYR A 30 -11.70 -3.43 11.83
C TYR A 30 -12.36 -4.07 10.62
N ILE A 31 -13.69 -4.03 10.52
CA ILE A 31 -14.42 -4.60 9.36
C ILE A 31 -13.98 -3.92 8.07
N PHE A 32 -13.85 -2.59 8.10
CA PHE A 32 -13.45 -1.82 6.95
C PHE A 32 -12.00 -2.11 6.55
N SER A 33 -11.06 -2.12 7.50
CA SER A 33 -9.67 -2.50 7.26
C SER A 33 -9.56 -3.91 6.67
N MET A 34 -10.29 -4.89 7.22
CA MET A 34 -10.29 -6.25 6.68
C MET A 34 -10.89 -6.31 5.27
N SER A 35 -11.90 -5.49 4.98
CA SER A 35 -12.51 -5.41 3.65
C SER A 35 -11.52 -4.84 2.63
N VAL A 36 -10.73 -3.83 3.01
CA VAL A 36 -9.61 -3.30 2.21
C VAL A 36 -8.59 -4.38 1.96
N THR A 37 -8.14 -5.08 3.00
CA THR A 37 -7.12 -6.13 2.88
C THR A 37 -7.59 -7.25 1.96
N VAL A 38 -8.83 -7.70 2.11
CA VAL A 38 -9.43 -8.70 1.20
C VAL A 38 -9.50 -8.16 -0.22
N PHE A 39 -9.97 -6.92 -0.40
CA PHE A 39 -10.05 -6.30 -1.72
C PHE A 39 -8.67 -6.14 -2.38
N GLN A 40 -7.66 -5.66 -1.66
CA GLN A 40 -6.27 -5.59 -2.13
C GLN A 40 -5.76 -6.96 -2.51
N TYR A 41 -5.99 -7.98 -1.68
CA TYR A 41 -5.59 -9.35 -1.97
C TYR A 41 -6.25 -9.86 -3.25
N LEU A 42 -7.54 -9.60 -3.45
CA LEU A 42 -8.25 -9.92 -4.69
C LEU A 42 -7.66 -9.16 -5.88
N VAL A 43 -7.36 -7.87 -5.74
CA VAL A 43 -6.71 -7.07 -6.79
C VAL A 43 -5.35 -7.64 -7.14
N PHE A 44 -4.48 -7.91 -6.16
CA PHE A 44 -3.17 -8.52 -6.40
C PHE A 44 -3.27 -9.93 -7.01
N THR A 45 -4.31 -10.68 -6.66
CA THR A 45 -4.53 -12.03 -7.17
C THR A 45 -5.09 -12.03 -8.58
N PHE A 46 -6.02 -11.14 -8.93
CA PHE A 46 -6.74 -11.20 -10.21
C PHE A 46 -6.26 -10.17 -11.24
N MET A 47 -5.78 -9.00 -10.81
CA MET A 47 -5.39 -7.92 -11.71
C MET A 47 -4.21 -8.28 -12.63
N PRO A 48 -3.16 -8.99 -12.19
CA PRO A 48 -2.10 -9.44 -13.10
C PRO A 48 -2.63 -10.37 -14.21
N TYR A 49 -3.65 -11.19 -13.91
CA TYR A 49 -4.29 -12.07 -14.90
C TYR A 49 -5.24 -11.32 -15.83
N LEU A 50 -5.95 -10.30 -15.31
CA LEU A 50 -6.83 -9.43 -16.12
C LEU A 50 -6.05 -8.55 -17.10
N LEU A 51 -4.87 -8.07 -16.70
CA LEU A 51 -3.98 -7.31 -17.58
C LEU A 51 -3.33 -8.18 -18.65
N GLY A 52 -3.28 -9.50 -18.45
CA GLY A 52 -2.86 -10.47 -19.46
C GLY A 52 -1.35 -10.48 -19.73
N LYS A 53 -0.92 -11.49 -20.50
CA LYS A 53 0.50 -11.73 -20.80
C LYS A 53 1.13 -10.65 -21.69
N GLU A 54 0.35 -9.93 -22.48
CA GLU A 54 0.86 -8.83 -23.32
C GLU A 54 1.42 -7.68 -22.47
N LEU A 55 0.71 -7.27 -21.42
CA LEU A 55 1.17 -6.21 -20.52
C LEU A 55 2.25 -6.72 -19.55
N ALA A 56 2.21 -8.00 -19.17
CA ALA A 56 3.29 -8.64 -18.41
C ALA A 56 4.61 -8.73 -19.21
N GLY A 57 4.52 -8.84 -20.55
CA GLY A 57 5.67 -8.91 -21.45
C GLY A 57 6.22 -7.55 -21.88
N ARG A 58 5.54 -6.45 -21.57
CA ARG A 58 6.05 -5.10 -21.86
C ARG A 58 7.09 -4.71 -20.81
N GLU A 59 8.33 -4.59 -21.26
CA GLU A 59 9.41 -4.01 -20.49
C GLU A 59 9.07 -2.54 -20.21
N PHE A 60 8.69 -2.28 -18.96
CA PHE A 60 8.55 -0.95 -18.42
C PHE A 60 9.44 -0.91 -17.20
N MET A 61 10.60 -0.28 -17.37
CA MET A 61 11.53 0.03 -16.30
C MET A 61 12.09 1.40 -16.61
N TRP A 62 12.11 2.28 -15.63
CA TRP A 62 12.74 3.59 -15.74
C TRP A 62 13.36 3.95 -14.40
N PRO A 63 14.61 4.43 -14.32
CA PRO A 63 15.53 4.81 -15.41
C PRO A 63 16.45 3.69 -15.95
N GLN A 64 16.34 2.43 -15.52
CA GLN A 64 17.21 1.30 -15.96
C GLN A 64 18.71 1.55 -15.77
N ILE A 65 19.09 2.19 -14.67
CA ILE A 65 20.50 2.46 -14.37
C ILE A 65 21.16 1.15 -13.97
N GLN A 66 22.24 0.77 -14.65
CA GLN A 66 23.04 -0.38 -14.21
C GLN A 66 23.76 0.00 -12.93
N VAL A 67 23.46 -0.73 -11.85
CA VAL A 67 24.09 -0.55 -10.56
C VAL A 67 24.81 -1.85 -10.23
N THR A 68 26.09 -1.72 -9.90
CA THR A 68 26.87 -2.81 -9.33
C THR A 68 26.98 -2.54 -7.83
N LEU A 69 26.27 -3.32 -7.02
CA LEU A 69 26.29 -3.18 -5.57
C LEU A 69 26.65 -4.53 -4.95
N LEU A 70 27.66 -4.54 -4.07
CA LEU A 70 28.18 -5.75 -3.42
C LEU A 70 28.60 -6.88 -4.39
N GLY A 71 29.02 -6.55 -5.62
CA GLY A 71 29.45 -7.52 -6.63
C GLY A 71 28.33 -8.04 -7.54
N HIS A 72 27.08 -7.66 -7.29
CA HIS A 72 25.93 -8.01 -8.12
C HIS A 72 25.60 -6.85 -9.06
N SER A 73 25.58 -7.12 -10.36
CA SER A 73 25.17 -6.14 -11.37
C SER A 73 23.71 -6.37 -11.72
N TYR A 74 22.86 -5.39 -11.40
CA TYR A 74 21.45 -5.41 -11.73
C TYR A 74 21.00 -4.06 -12.29
N LYS A 75 19.86 -4.04 -12.99
CA LYS A 75 19.26 -2.81 -13.50
C LYS A 75 18.37 -2.22 -12.42
N TRP A 76 18.81 -1.09 -11.85
CA TRP A 76 18.03 -0.32 -10.92
C TRP A 76 16.94 0.50 -11.62
N ASN A 77 15.73 0.39 -11.10
CA ASN A 77 14.52 1.03 -11.61
C ASN A 77 13.73 1.64 -10.46
N ILE A 78 13.22 2.85 -10.69
CA ILE A 78 12.33 3.57 -9.77
C ILE A 78 10.88 3.27 -10.14
N LEU A 79 10.60 3.14 -11.43
CA LEU A 79 9.30 2.86 -12.00
C LEU A 79 9.34 1.57 -12.80
N GLY A 80 8.27 0.79 -12.68
CA GLY A 80 8.15 -0.46 -13.41
C GLY A 80 8.91 -1.62 -12.77
N TYR A 81 8.86 -2.79 -13.40
CA TYR A 81 9.52 -4.01 -12.95
C TYR A 81 10.08 -4.76 -14.16
N GLU A 82 11.13 -5.55 -13.96
CA GLU A 82 11.65 -6.42 -15.01
C GLU A 82 10.59 -7.44 -15.45
N VAL A 83 10.59 -7.80 -16.73
CA VAL A 83 9.68 -8.84 -17.23
C VAL A 83 10.09 -10.16 -16.62
N ALA A 84 9.20 -10.76 -15.83
CA ALA A 84 9.41 -12.09 -15.29
C ALA A 84 9.38 -13.07 -16.45
N ARG A 85 10.46 -13.82 -16.66
CA ARG A 85 10.55 -14.89 -17.66
C ARG A 85 10.82 -16.22 -16.95
N ASN A 86 10.21 -17.31 -17.44
CA ASN A 86 10.54 -18.64 -16.95
C ASN A 86 11.92 -19.09 -17.48
N GLU A 87 12.40 -20.24 -17.01
CA GLU A 87 13.67 -20.84 -17.46
C GLU A 87 13.72 -21.12 -18.99
N PHE A 88 12.56 -21.14 -19.66
CA PHE A 88 12.43 -21.30 -21.11
C PHE A 88 12.34 -19.96 -21.87
N GLY A 89 12.46 -18.82 -21.18
CA GLY A 89 12.40 -17.48 -21.76
C GLY A 89 10.99 -16.96 -22.05
N GLU A 90 9.94 -17.70 -21.67
CA GLU A 90 8.55 -17.28 -21.84
C GLU A 90 8.14 -16.27 -20.78
N VAL A 91 7.34 -15.28 -21.20
CA VAL A 91 6.79 -14.24 -20.32
C VAL A 91 5.86 -14.87 -19.28
N MET A 92 6.21 -14.70 -18.01
CA MET A 92 5.39 -15.05 -16.86
C MET A 92 4.59 -13.84 -16.37
N ILE A 93 3.41 -14.13 -15.84
CA ILE A 93 2.60 -13.13 -15.13
C ILE A 93 3.26 -12.90 -13.78
N GLY A 94 3.75 -11.67 -13.54
CA GLY A 94 4.51 -11.34 -12.33
C GLY A 94 5.62 -10.31 -12.52
N GLY A 95 5.85 -9.83 -13.75
CA GLY A 95 6.80 -8.76 -14.04
C GLY A 95 6.28 -7.78 -15.09
N GLY A 96 7.16 -6.86 -15.51
CA GLY A 96 6.85 -5.87 -16.54
C GLY A 96 5.80 -4.84 -16.11
N LEU A 97 5.20 -4.18 -17.11
CA LEU A 97 4.20 -3.14 -16.93
C LEU A 97 2.91 -3.66 -16.25
N GLY A 98 2.55 -4.93 -16.48
CA GLY A 98 1.38 -5.55 -15.86
C GLY A 98 1.48 -5.69 -14.34
N TYR A 99 2.66 -6.08 -13.83
CA TYR A 99 2.88 -6.15 -12.37
C TYR A 99 2.95 -4.75 -11.75
N PHE A 100 3.61 -3.80 -12.41
CA PHE A 100 3.64 -2.39 -11.99
C PHE A 100 2.24 -1.81 -11.87
N LEU A 101 1.41 -1.93 -12.91
CA LEU A 101 0.03 -1.43 -12.88
C LEU A 101 -0.80 -2.12 -11.80
N SER A 102 -0.66 -3.44 -11.63
CA SER A 102 -1.37 -4.17 -10.57
C SER A 102 -1.02 -3.65 -9.19
N TYR A 103 0.26 -3.38 -8.96
CA TYR A 103 0.76 -2.82 -7.70
C TYR A 103 0.29 -1.39 -7.46
N GLU A 104 0.44 -0.49 -8.45
CA GLU A 104 0.03 0.90 -8.32
C GLU A 104 -1.48 1.03 -8.14
N VAL A 105 -2.29 0.26 -8.89
CA VAL A 105 -3.74 0.27 -8.75
C VAL A 105 -4.18 -0.31 -7.41
N GLY A 106 -3.58 -1.42 -6.97
CA GLY A 106 -3.86 -2.00 -5.65
C GLY A 106 -3.50 -1.06 -4.50
N SER A 107 -2.35 -0.37 -4.61
CA SER A 107 -1.89 0.63 -3.65
C SER A 107 -2.80 1.87 -3.64
N PHE A 108 -3.15 2.39 -4.82
CA PHE A 108 -4.04 3.54 -4.97
C PHE A 108 -5.43 3.27 -4.40
N LEU A 109 -6.02 2.13 -4.72
CA LEU A 109 -7.34 1.76 -4.20
C LEU A 109 -7.33 1.66 -2.67
N ALA A 110 -6.25 1.14 -2.08
CA ALA A 110 -6.10 1.13 -0.63
C ALA A 110 -6.00 2.54 -0.05
N GLN A 111 -5.33 3.48 -0.74
CA GLN A 111 -5.30 4.88 -0.34
C GLN A 111 -6.67 5.55 -0.44
N CYS A 112 -7.45 5.27 -1.49
CA CYS A 112 -8.82 5.75 -1.61
C CYS A 112 -9.72 5.29 -0.46
N ILE A 113 -9.38 4.17 0.18
CA ILE A 113 -10.13 3.65 1.32
C ILE A 113 -9.56 4.14 2.66
N ASN A 114 -8.24 4.23 2.80
CA ASN A 114 -7.57 4.76 3.98
C ASN A 114 -7.86 6.26 4.19
N PHE A 115 -7.99 7.04 3.12
CA PHE A 115 -8.23 8.49 3.21
C PHE A 115 -9.56 8.84 3.93
N PRO A 116 -10.73 8.30 3.53
CA PRO A 116 -11.99 8.48 4.27
C PRO A 116 -11.89 8.03 5.72
N LEU A 117 -11.18 6.93 5.98
CA LEU A 117 -11.03 6.35 7.31
C LEU A 117 -10.23 7.29 8.23
N GLN A 118 -9.05 7.74 7.78
CA GLN A 118 -8.21 8.67 8.51
C GLN A 118 -8.93 10.01 8.73
N ARG A 119 -9.61 10.53 7.71
CA ARG A 119 -10.35 11.79 7.81
C ARG A 119 -11.51 11.72 8.80
N ASN A 120 -12.35 10.69 8.71
CA ASN A 120 -13.61 10.62 9.45
C ASN A 120 -13.46 10.06 10.87
N ILE A 121 -12.53 9.12 11.08
CA ILE A 121 -12.36 8.43 12.37
C ILE A 121 -11.18 9.00 13.16
N THR A 122 -10.00 9.08 12.53
CA THR A 122 -8.76 9.43 13.22
C THR A 122 -8.66 10.93 13.49
N PHE A 123 -8.77 11.75 12.44
CA PHE A 123 -8.57 13.20 12.54
C PHE A 123 -9.86 13.99 12.70
N LYS A 124 -11.04 13.36 12.47
CA LYS A 124 -12.37 14.01 12.47
C LYS A 124 -12.39 15.35 11.72
N SER A 125 -11.58 15.46 10.68
CA SER A 125 -11.29 16.71 9.98
C SER A 125 -12.50 17.14 9.16
N HIS A 126 -13.00 18.36 9.43
CA HIS A 126 -14.07 19.01 8.66
C HIS A 126 -13.51 19.91 7.54
N GLY A 127 -12.20 19.87 7.30
CA GLY A 127 -11.54 20.64 6.23
C GLY A 127 -11.96 20.21 4.82
N ASN A 128 -11.53 21.00 3.82
CA ASN A 128 -11.84 20.78 2.41
C ASN A 128 -11.32 19.41 1.93
N VAL A 129 -12.27 18.54 1.56
CA VAL A 129 -12.02 17.16 1.11
C VAL A 129 -11.08 17.12 -0.09
N TYR A 130 -11.24 18.05 -1.03
CA TYR A 130 -10.46 18.07 -2.27
C TYR A 130 -9.00 18.44 -2.02
N TYR A 131 -8.74 19.41 -1.13
CA TYR A 131 -7.39 19.81 -0.77
C TYR A 131 -6.63 18.70 -0.02
N GLN A 132 -7.29 18.09 0.96
CA GLN A 132 -6.72 16.98 1.73
C GLN A 132 -6.49 15.75 0.84
N GLY A 133 -7.45 15.44 -0.05
CA GLY A 133 -7.34 14.33 -0.99
C GLY A 133 -6.20 14.52 -2.00
N MET A 134 -6.03 15.74 -2.52
CA MET A 134 -4.94 16.07 -3.45
C MET A 134 -3.57 15.88 -2.82
N TRP A 135 -3.35 16.41 -1.61
CA TRP A 135 -2.07 16.22 -0.92
C TRP A 135 -1.83 14.77 -0.48
N TYR A 136 -2.88 14.06 -0.08
CA TYR A 136 -2.79 12.64 0.24
C TYR A 136 -2.39 11.82 -1.00
N PHE A 137 -2.90 12.19 -2.18
CA PHE A 137 -2.49 11.61 -3.45
C PHE A 137 -1.03 11.93 -3.78
N ILE A 138 -0.59 13.19 -3.61
CA ILE A 138 0.80 13.58 -3.80
C ILE A 138 1.73 12.81 -2.85
N ALA A 139 1.37 12.68 -1.57
CA ALA A 139 2.12 11.88 -0.60
C ALA A 139 2.24 10.43 -1.08
N TRP A 140 1.14 9.83 -1.52
CA TRP A 140 1.15 8.47 -2.05
C TRP A 140 2.10 8.32 -3.25
N VAL A 141 2.05 9.22 -4.24
CA VAL A 141 2.96 9.19 -5.39
C VAL A 141 4.42 9.29 -4.95
N LEU A 142 4.75 10.24 -4.05
CA LEU A 142 6.10 10.42 -3.55
C LEU A 142 6.60 9.18 -2.78
N ILE A 143 5.73 8.60 -1.95
CA ILE A 143 6.03 7.38 -1.20
C ILE A 143 6.28 6.22 -2.16
N SER A 144 5.39 5.99 -3.14
CA SER A 144 5.58 4.93 -4.14
C SER A 144 6.92 5.08 -4.87
N LEU A 145 7.26 6.29 -5.32
CA LEU A 145 8.52 6.56 -6.02
C LEU A 145 9.75 6.32 -5.13
N VAL A 146 9.77 6.89 -3.92
CA VAL A 146 10.93 6.79 -3.02
C VAL A 146 11.09 5.37 -2.48
N CYS A 147 9.99 4.70 -2.11
CA CYS A 147 10.03 3.32 -1.66
C CYS A 147 10.47 2.37 -2.78
N ASN A 148 9.96 2.52 -4.02
CA ASN A 148 10.43 1.71 -5.14
C ASN A 148 11.91 1.98 -5.45
N ALA A 149 12.35 3.25 -5.41
CA ALA A 149 13.75 3.62 -5.57
C ALA A 149 14.65 2.95 -4.51
N ILE A 150 14.30 3.04 -3.23
CA ILE A 150 15.06 2.44 -2.14
C ILE A 150 15.03 0.92 -2.24
N ASN A 151 13.84 0.32 -2.35
CA ASN A 151 13.68 -1.14 -2.44
C ASN A 151 14.42 -1.70 -3.65
N GLY A 152 14.40 -1.02 -4.79
CA GLY A 152 15.16 -1.42 -5.97
C GLY A 152 16.68 -1.52 -5.75
N LEU A 153 17.26 -0.77 -4.80
CA LEU A 153 18.70 -0.81 -4.53
C LEU A 153 19.11 -2.03 -3.69
N TRP A 154 18.31 -2.41 -2.70
CA TRP A 154 18.71 -3.43 -1.74
C TRP A 154 17.98 -4.76 -1.92
N LEU A 155 16.77 -4.75 -2.51
CA LEU A 155 15.93 -5.95 -2.66
C LEU A 155 16.58 -7.05 -3.51
N PRO A 156 17.21 -6.77 -4.68
CA PRO A 156 17.86 -7.82 -5.47
C PRO A 156 18.95 -8.55 -4.69
N ILE A 157 19.71 -7.80 -3.88
CA ILE A 157 20.75 -8.35 -3.01
C ILE A 157 20.10 -9.16 -1.90
N ALA A 158 19.08 -8.62 -1.23
CA ALA A 158 18.41 -9.33 -0.14
C ALA A 158 17.74 -10.63 -0.59
N GLN A 159 17.27 -10.73 -1.83
CA GLN A 159 16.70 -11.95 -2.39
C GLN A 159 17.73 -13.08 -2.52
N GLU A 160 19.02 -12.76 -2.62
CA GLU A 160 20.09 -13.77 -2.67
C GLU A 160 20.51 -14.25 -1.28
N TYR A 161 20.49 -13.38 -0.27
CA TYR A 161 20.99 -13.70 1.08
C TYR A 161 19.89 -14.07 2.08
N PHE A 162 18.64 -13.68 1.85
CA PHE A 162 17.54 -13.86 2.79
C PHE A 162 16.38 -14.66 2.20
N SER A 163 15.67 -15.37 3.08
CA SER A 163 14.43 -16.03 2.69
C SER A 163 13.32 -15.01 2.38
N ILE A 164 12.32 -15.46 1.60
CA ILE A 164 11.13 -14.68 1.23
C ILE A 164 10.48 -13.98 2.42
N GLN A 165 10.40 -14.67 3.56
CA GLN A 165 9.76 -14.13 4.76
C GLN A 165 10.56 -12.98 5.37
N VAL A 166 11.90 -13.12 5.40
CA VAL A 166 12.79 -12.15 6.04
C VAL A 166 12.87 -10.87 5.22
N TYR A 167 13.11 -10.97 3.90
CA TYR A 167 13.18 -9.75 3.09
C TYR A 167 11.81 -9.06 2.98
N ASN A 168 10.68 -9.78 2.95
CA ASN A 168 9.35 -9.14 2.95
C ASN A 168 9.10 -8.35 4.24
N LEU A 169 9.55 -8.86 5.39
CA LEU A 169 9.50 -8.11 6.65
C LEU A 169 10.36 -6.84 6.57
N LEU A 170 11.58 -6.94 6.03
CA LEU A 170 12.46 -5.79 5.83
C LEU A 170 11.84 -4.75 4.89
N VAL A 171 11.24 -5.18 3.76
CA VAL A 171 10.49 -4.32 2.85
C VAL A 171 9.38 -3.60 3.60
N THR A 172 8.63 -4.31 4.44
CA THR A 172 7.53 -3.73 5.21
C THR A 172 8.02 -2.66 6.17
N VAL A 173 9.10 -2.92 6.91
CA VAL A 173 9.67 -1.98 7.88
C VAL A 173 10.26 -0.75 7.18
N ILE A 174 11.03 -0.95 6.11
CA ILE A 174 11.67 0.15 5.36
C ILE A 174 10.62 1.00 4.66
N THR A 175 9.70 0.37 3.93
CA THR A 175 8.61 1.06 3.23
C THR A 175 7.72 1.80 4.24
N GLY A 176 7.41 1.18 5.38
CA GLY A 176 6.66 1.83 6.46
C GLY A 176 7.39 3.04 7.05
N GLY A 177 8.69 2.94 7.31
CA GLY A 177 9.51 4.03 7.83
C GLY A 177 9.63 5.21 6.87
N VAL A 178 9.90 4.93 5.59
CA VAL A 178 9.95 5.95 4.53
C VAL A 178 8.59 6.63 4.37
N SER A 179 7.51 5.84 4.36
CA SER A 179 6.15 6.35 4.31
C SER A 179 5.86 7.30 5.48
N MET A 180 6.30 6.97 6.69
CA MET A 180 6.11 7.80 7.87
C MET A 180 6.78 9.17 7.73
N ILE A 181 8.02 9.21 7.24
CA ILE A 181 8.76 10.48 7.06
C ILE A 181 8.07 11.38 6.03
N ILE A 182 7.64 10.80 4.89
CA ILE A 182 6.98 11.57 3.84
C ILE A 182 5.58 12.01 4.27
N TYR A 183 4.79 11.12 4.88
CA TYR A 183 3.49 11.51 5.43
C TYR A 183 3.61 12.58 6.49
N PHE A 184 4.62 12.52 7.36
CA PHE A 184 4.87 13.57 8.34
C PHE A 184 5.15 14.92 7.68
N ALA A 185 6.03 14.96 6.67
CA ALA A 185 6.32 16.18 5.92
C ALA A 185 5.09 16.75 5.20
N VAL A 186 4.31 15.87 4.55
CA VAL A 186 3.09 16.29 3.84
C VAL A 186 2.00 16.72 4.81
N PHE A 187 1.79 15.99 5.91
CA PHE A 187 0.80 16.37 6.92
C PHE A 187 1.14 17.70 7.58
N LYS A 188 2.42 18.04 7.77
CA LYS A 188 2.82 19.37 8.24
C LYS A 188 2.46 20.49 7.25
N ILE A 189 2.41 20.20 5.96
CA ILE A 189 1.97 21.15 4.92
C ILE A 189 0.43 21.24 4.89
N ILE A 190 -0.27 20.12 5.03
CA ILE A 190 -1.75 20.08 5.04
C ILE A 190 -2.34 20.67 6.33
N PHE A 191 -1.68 20.43 7.45
CA PHE A 191 -2.05 20.85 8.79
C PHE A 191 -0.90 21.68 9.38
N PRO A 192 -0.70 22.93 8.92
CA PRO A 192 0.23 23.82 9.60
C PRO A 192 -0.25 23.98 11.04
N GLU A 193 0.59 23.59 12.00
CA GLU A 193 0.45 24.02 13.39
C GLU A 193 0.62 25.54 13.38
N GLU A 194 -0.36 26.27 13.92
CA GLU A 194 -0.27 27.73 14.11
C GLU A 194 1.02 28.15 14.83
#